data_AF-A0A087TJH6-F1
#
_entry.id   AF-A0A087TJH6-F1
#
_cell.length_a   1.000
_cell.length_b   1.000
_cell.length_c   1.000
_cell.angle_alpha   90.00
_cell.angle_beta   90.00
_cell.angle_gamma   90.00
#
_symmetry.space_group_name_H-M   'P 1'
#
loop_
_entity.id
_entity.type
_entity.pdbx_description
1 polymer ?
#
loop_
_entity_poly.entity_id
_entity_poly.type
_entity_poly.pdbx_seq_one_letter_code
_entity_poly.pdbx_strand_id
1 'polypeptide(L)'
;MSDSAVRATETAKGGIKYELVLSEPSVNDPPKKDQITSPPKTMSVEEIEQKLKAAEERRLMLEAEKMNQINEKKNKLQEANQKRQEYNNNFIQSTKETLEQKMEIFESNREAKLRALQEKLKEHERHIEEVRQTKNLNLVEATQEESVASSG
;
A
#
# COMPACT_ATOMS: atom_id res chain seq x y z
N MET A 1 -81.51 15.72 -49.89
CA MET A 1 -81.70 14.98 -48.64
C MET A 1 -80.75 13.80 -48.70
N SER A 2 -79.88 13.62 -47.70
CA SER A 2 -78.94 12.48 -47.65
C SER A 2 -79.68 11.26 -47.12
N ASP A 3 -79.69 10.15 -47.86
CA ASP A 3 -80.31 8.90 -47.42
C ASP A 3 -79.47 8.28 -46.28
N SER A 4 -79.97 8.36 -45.05
CA SER A 4 -79.40 7.66 -43.91
C SER A 4 -79.88 6.21 -43.89
N ALA A 5 -78.99 5.27 -43.55
CA ALA A 5 -79.30 3.85 -43.52
C ALA A 5 -78.91 3.21 -42.17
N VAL A 6 -79.80 2.39 -41.62
CA VAL A 6 -79.51 1.56 -40.44
C VAL A 6 -79.10 0.17 -40.91
N ARG A 7 -77.96 -0.33 -40.41
CA ARG A 7 -77.40 -1.65 -40.72
C ARG A 7 -77.04 -2.39 -39.41
N ALA A 8 -76.71 -3.68 -39.52
CA ALA A 8 -76.20 -4.50 -38.41
C ALA A 8 -77.02 -4.41 -37.10
N THR A 9 -78.35 -4.44 -37.20
CA THR A 9 -79.24 -4.44 -36.03
C THR A 9 -79.20 -5.79 -35.33
N GLU A 10 -78.85 -5.78 -34.05
CA GLU A 10 -78.91 -6.96 -33.19
C GLU A 10 -79.73 -6.60 -31.94
N THR A 11 -80.74 -7.43 -31.66
CA THR A 11 -81.62 -7.26 -30.51
C THR A 11 -81.35 -8.36 -29.49
N ALA A 12 -81.22 -7.96 -28.24
CA ALA A 12 -81.09 -8.86 -27.10
C ALA A 12 -82.09 -8.46 -26.01
N LYS A 13 -82.28 -9.34 -25.02
CA LYS A 13 -83.22 -9.12 -23.90
C LYS A 13 -82.95 -7.80 -23.14
N GLY A 14 -81.72 -7.29 -23.19
CA GLY A 14 -81.28 -6.05 -22.53
C GLY A 14 -81.24 -4.81 -23.43
N GLY A 15 -81.61 -4.89 -24.72
CA GLY A 15 -81.60 -3.74 -25.61
C GLY A 15 -81.28 -4.07 -27.06
N ILE A 16 -81.11 -3.02 -27.88
CA ILE A 16 -80.86 -3.11 -29.32
C ILE A 16 -79.56 -2.37 -29.62
N LYS A 17 -78.65 -3.00 -30.37
CA LYS A 17 -77.50 -2.33 -30.99
C LYS A 17 -77.71 -2.28 -32.50
N TYR A 18 -77.29 -1.19 -33.12
CA TYR A 18 -77.38 -1.00 -34.58
C TYR A 18 -76.28 -0.05 -35.04
N GLU A 19 -75.94 -0.14 -36.31
CA GLU A 19 -75.03 0.79 -36.99
C GLU A 19 -75.86 1.80 -37.79
N LEU A 20 -75.68 3.09 -37.52
CA LEU A 20 -76.34 4.17 -38.28
C LEU A 20 -75.32 4.82 -39.22
N VAL A 21 -75.50 4.60 -40.52
CA VAL A 21 -74.68 5.21 -41.57
C VAL A 21 -75.38 6.48 -42.05
N LEU A 22 -74.82 7.64 -41.70
CA LEU A 22 -75.36 8.96 -42.08
C LEU A 22 -75.02 9.36 -43.51
N SER A 23 -73.91 8.85 -44.04
CA SER A 23 -73.42 9.05 -45.40
C SER A 23 -72.43 7.94 -45.76
N GLU A 24 -72.34 7.57 -47.03
CA GLU A 24 -71.30 6.64 -47.50
C GLU A 24 -69.90 7.25 -47.33
N PRO A 25 -68.85 6.43 -47.10
CA PRO A 25 -67.50 6.92 -46.99
C PRO A 25 -67.08 7.64 -48.27
N SER A 26 -66.48 8.83 -48.15
CA SER A 26 -66.04 9.63 -49.31
C SER A 26 -64.84 9.03 -50.06
N VAL A 27 -64.19 8.02 -49.45
CA VAL A 27 -63.04 7.32 -49.99
C VAL A 27 -63.35 5.82 -49.89
N ASN A 28 -63.39 5.14 -51.04
CA ASN A 28 -63.60 3.68 -51.09
C ASN A 28 -62.32 2.89 -50.82
N ASP A 29 -61.17 3.57 -50.76
CA ASP A 29 -59.91 2.93 -50.43
C ASP A 29 -59.81 2.69 -48.91
N PRO A 30 -59.39 1.48 -48.48
CA PRO A 30 -59.10 1.24 -47.07
C PRO A 30 -58.06 2.25 -46.59
N PRO A 31 -58.13 2.68 -45.32
CA PRO A 31 -57.15 3.60 -44.77
C PRO A 31 -55.77 3.03 -45.03
N LYS A 32 -54.87 3.85 -45.62
CA LYS A 32 -53.46 3.49 -45.74
C LYS A 32 -53.04 3.11 -44.34
N LYS A 33 -52.67 1.84 -44.13
CA LYS A 33 -52.03 1.45 -42.88
C LYS A 33 -50.82 2.37 -42.77
N ASP A 34 -50.90 3.36 -41.87
CA ASP A 34 -49.69 3.87 -41.26
C ASP A 34 -48.88 2.63 -40.91
N GLN A 35 -47.59 2.64 -41.20
CA GLN A 35 -46.70 1.53 -40.89
C GLN A 35 -46.60 1.41 -39.37
N ILE A 36 -47.70 0.99 -38.74
CA ILE A 36 -47.77 0.41 -37.43
C ILE A 36 -47.02 -0.88 -37.65
N THR A 37 -45.73 -0.81 -37.33
CA THR A 37 -44.85 -1.94 -37.10
C THR A 37 -45.66 -3.14 -36.63
N SER A 38 -45.44 -4.28 -37.28
CA SER A 38 -45.91 -5.61 -36.88
C SER A 38 -46.19 -5.70 -35.37
N PRO A 39 -47.24 -6.41 -34.90
CA PRO A 39 -47.48 -6.60 -33.49
C PRO A 39 -46.15 -6.88 -32.78
N PRO A 40 -45.82 -6.16 -31.69
CA PRO A 40 -44.53 -6.31 -31.03
C PRO A 40 -44.25 -7.79 -30.84
N LYS A 41 -43.09 -8.27 -31.31
CA LYS A 41 -42.72 -9.68 -31.18
C LYS A 41 -42.87 -10.06 -29.72
N THR A 42 -43.73 -11.05 -29.43
CA THR A 42 -43.99 -11.50 -28.06
C THR A 42 -42.69 -12.10 -27.52
N MET A 43 -42.12 -11.49 -26.48
CA MET A 43 -40.90 -11.98 -25.87
C MET A 43 -41.13 -13.37 -25.25
N SER A 44 -40.20 -14.30 -25.49
CA SER A 44 -40.21 -15.60 -24.82
C SER A 44 -39.86 -15.44 -23.34
N VAL A 45 -40.37 -16.33 -22.50
CA VAL A 45 -40.02 -16.40 -21.06
C VAL A 45 -38.49 -16.49 -20.89
N GLU A 46 -37.82 -17.27 -21.72
CA GLU A 46 -36.36 -17.42 -21.69
C GLU A 46 -35.63 -16.10 -22.01
N GLU A 47 -36.11 -15.32 -22.98
CA GLU A 47 -35.52 -14.02 -23.33
C GLU A 47 -35.72 -12.99 -22.19
N ILE A 48 -36.82 -13.09 -21.44
CA ILE A 48 -37.09 -12.24 -20.27
C ILE A 48 -36.10 -12.59 -19.15
N GLU A 49 -35.95 -13.89 -18.84
CA GLU A 49 -35.01 -14.37 -17.83
C GLU A 49 -33.56 -13.98 -18.15
N GLN A 50 -33.14 -14.14 -19.42
CA GLN A 50 -31.81 -13.73 -19.86
C GLN A 50 -31.58 -12.22 -19.65
N LYS A 51 -32.57 -11.37 -19.96
CA LYS A 51 -32.45 -9.92 -19.73
C LYS A 51 -32.36 -9.57 -18.24
N LEU A 52 -33.11 -10.26 -17.38
CA LEU A 52 -33.04 -10.06 -15.93
C LEU A 52 -31.67 -10.49 -15.38
N LYS A 53 -31.17 -11.65 -15.80
CA LYS A 53 -29.84 -12.13 -15.43
C LYS A 53 -28.73 -11.18 -15.89
N ALA A 54 -28.78 -10.71 -17.13
CA ALA A 54 -27.81 -9.74 -17.64
C ALA A 54 -27.88 -8.37 -16.91
N ALA A 55 -29.04 -7.97 -16.39
CA ALA A 55 -29.16 -6.80 -15.55
C ALA A 55 -28.53 -7.02 -14.16
N GLU A 56 -28.72 -8.20 -13.58
CA GLU A 56 -28.11 -8.57 -12.29
C GLU A 56 -26.58 -8.69 -12.38
N GLU A 57 -26.06 -9.34 -13.42
CA GLU A 57 -24.61 -9.45 -13.65
C GLU A 57 -23.96 -8.06 -13.80
N ARG A 58 -24.61 -7.15 -14.53
CA ARG A 58 -24.14 -5.75 -14.62
C ARG A 58 -24.15 -5.03 -13.28
N ARG A 59 -25.18 -5.24 -12.45
CA ARG A 59 -25.24 -4.68 -11.09
C ARG A 59 -24.08 -5.19 -10.24
N LEU A 60 -23.86 -6.50 -10.24
CA LEU A 60 -22.80 -7.14 -9.46
C LEU A 60 -21.40 -6.70 -9.93
N MET A 61 -21.19 -6.59 -11.24
CA MET A 61 -19.93 -6.11 -11.81
C MET A 61 -19.61 -4.68 -11.36
N LEU A 62 -20.58 -3.77 -11.40
CA LEU A 62 -20.39 -2.39 -10.96
C LEU A 62 -20.10 -2.29 -9.45
N GLU A 63 -20.76 -3.12 -8.65
CA GLU A 63 -20.50 -3.20 -7.21
C GLU A 63 -19.09 -3.73 -6.92
N ALA A 64 -18.69 -4.81 -7.58
CA ALA A 64 -17.35 -5.38 -7.46
C ALA A 64 -16.26 -4.36 -7.85
N GLU A 65 -16.46 -3.64 -8.96
CA GLU A 65 -15.54 -2.59 -9.41
C GLU A 65 -15.42 -1.46 -8.38
N LYS A 66 -16.55 -1.02 -7.80
CA LYS A 66 -16.54 -0.02 -6.72
C LYS A 66 -15.78 -0.52 -5.49
N MET A 67 -15.98 -1.78 -5.10
CA MET A 67 -15.26 -2.38 -3.98
C MET A 67 -13.75 -2.48 -4.26
N ASN A 68 -13.36 -2.86 -5.48
CA ASN A 68 -11.96 -2.90 -5.90
C ASN A 68 -11.31 -1.52 -5.79
N GLN A 69 -11.97 -0.46 -6.26
CA GLN A 69 -11.46 0.92 -6.15
C GLN A 69 -11.31 1.39 -4.70
N ILE A 70 -12.25 1.02 -3.82
CA ILE A 70 -12.15 1.31 -2.39
C ILE A 70 -10.96 0.58 -1.77
N ASN A 71 -10.80 -0.70 -2.10
CA ASN A 71 -9.72 -1.52 -1.57
C ASN A 71 -8.34 -1.04 -2.07
N GLU A 72 -8.25 -0.64 -3.33
CA GLU A 72 -7.03 -0.06 -3.90
C GLU A 72 -6.62 1.24 -3.17
N LYS A 73 -7.57 2.14 -2.91
CA LYS A 73 -7.32 3.37 -2.13
C LYS A 73 -6.88 3.05 -0.71
N LYS A 74 -7.51 2.06 -0.07
CA LYS A 74 -7.14 1.60 1.27
C LYS A 74 -5.71 1.04 1.30
N ASN A 75 -5.36 0.20 0.32
CA ASN A 75 -4.03 -0.38 0.20
C ASN A 75 -2.97 0.70 -0.03
N LYS A 76 -3.22 1.66 -0.91
CA LYS A 76 -2.31 2.81 -1.13
C LYS A 76 -2.08 3.62 0.14
N LEU A 77 -3.13 3.85 0.93
CA LEU A 77 -3.01 4.56 2.21
C LEU A 77 -2.21 3.74 3.24
N GLN A 78 -2.43 2.43 3.29
CA GLN A 78 -1.69 1.54 4.17
C GLN A 78 -0.19 1.50 3.79
N GLU A 79 0.12 1.35 2.51
CA GLU A 79 1.49 1.35 1.99
C GLU A 79 2.20 2.68 2.30
N ALA A 80 1.54 3.82 2.09
CA ALA A 80 2.10 5.13 2.41
C ALA A 80 2.41 5.27 3.92
N ASN A 81 1.52 4.79 4.79
CA ASN A 81 1.75 4.80 6.24
C ASN A 81 2.90 3.89 6.65
N GLN A 82 2.94 2.67 6.10
CA GLN A 82 4.01 1.71 6.37
C GLN A 82 5.35 2.28 5.92
N LYS A 83 5.44 2.80 4.70
CA LYS A 83 6.65 3.43 4.17
C LYS A 83 7.13 4.58 5.07
N ARG A 84 6.21 5.44 5.54
CA ARG A 84 6.54 6.52 6.48
C ARG A 84 7.12 5.98 7.79
N GLN A 85 6.54 4.92 8.35
CA GLN A 85 7.03 4.29 9.57
C GLN A 85 8.41 3.65 9.36
N GLU A 86 8.61 2.93 8.25
CA GLU A 86 9.89 2.33 7.90
C GLU A 86 11.00 3.38 7.79
N TYR A 87 10.77 4.50 7.09
CA TYR A 87 11.74 5.59 7.03
C TYR A 87 12.09 6.14 8.41
N ASN A 88 11.09 6.36 9.26
CA ASN A 88 11.32 6.88 10.61
C ASN A 88 12.12 5.90 11.47
N ASN A 89 11.78 4.61 11.41
CA ASN A 89 12.48 3.57 12.15
C ASN A 89 13.94 3.42 11.67
N ASN A 90 14.15 3.42 10.36
CA ASN A 90 15.49 3.34 9.78
C ASN A 90 16.34 4.56 10.16
N PHE A 91 15.75 5.75 10.17
CA PHE A 91 16.44 6.98 10.58
C PHE A 91 16.86 6.92 12.05
N ILE A 92 15.95 6.51 12.94
CA ILE A 92 16.24 6.36 14.38
C ILE A 92 17.35 5.32 14.58
N GLN A 93 17.22 4.15 13.94
CA GLN A 93 18.17 3.06 14.10
C GLN A 93 19.57 3.44 13.59
N SER A 94 19.66 3.98 12.37
CA SER A 94 20.95 4.39 11.78
C SER A 94 21.62 5.51 12.59
N THR A 95 20.83 6.46 13.10
CA THR A 95 21.35 7.56 13.93
C THR A 95 21.88 7.02 15.26
N LYS A 96 21.14 6.09 15.89
CA LYS A 96 21.55 5.42 17.12
C LYS A 96 22.85 4.63 16.94
N GLU A 97 22.92 3.78 15.93
CA GLU A 97 24.11 2.97 15.61
C GLU A 97 25.33 3.87 15.34
N THR A 98 25.14 4.95 14.57
CA THR A 98 26.22 5.90 14.29
C THR A 98 26.72 6.59 15.56
N LEU A 99 25.81 6.94 16.48
CA LEU A 99 26.19 7.54 17.76
C LEU A 99 26.95 6.54 18.64
N GLU A 100 26.44 5.32 18.76
CA GLU A 100 27.07 4.25 19.54
C GLU A 100 28.49 3.95 19.04
N GLN A 101 28.66 3.81 17.72
CA GLN A 101 29.99 3.62 17.11
C GLN A 101 30.94 4.78 17.41
N LYS A 102 30.47 6.03 17.33
CA LYS A 102 31.30 7.21 17.65
C LYS A 102 31.73 7.22 19.12
N MET A 103 30.82 6.83 20.03
CA MET A 103 31.13 6.74 21.46
C MET A 103 32.15 5.64 21.74
N GLU A 104 31.99 4.46 21.13
CA GLU A 104 32.93 3.35 21.28
C GLU A 104 34.33 3.71 20.76
N ILE A 105 34.40 4.37 19.59
CA ILE A 105 35.68 4.86 19.04
C ILE A 105 36.30 5.89 19.98
N PHE A 106 35.51 6.80 20.55
CA PHE A 106 36.01 7.80 21.48
C PHE A 106 36.58 7.17 22.76
N GLU A 107 35.86 6.22 23.35
CA GLU A 107 36.28 5.48 24.53
C GLU A 107 37.56 4.68 24.26
N SER A 108 37.60 3.91 23.16
CA SER A 108 38.78 3.15 22.75
C SER A 108 40.00 4.04 22.54
N ASN A 109 39.84 5.18 21.87
CA ASN A 109 40.92 6.15 21.67
C ASN A 109 41.40 6.77 22.99
N ARG A 110 40.49 7.06 23.90
CA ARG A 110 40.83 7.59 25.22
C ARG A 110 41.60 6.56 26.04
N GLU A 111 41.16 5.31 26.05
CA GLU A 111 41.86 4.22 26.73
C GLU A 111 43.24 3.96 26.13
N ALA A 112 43.37 3.95 24.81
CA ALA A 112 44.66 3.76 24.14
C ALA A 112 45.67 4.85 24.54
N LYS A 113 45.22 6.11 24.63
CA LYS A 113 46.07 7.23 25.11
C LYS A 113 46.48 7.05 26.57
N LEU A 114 45.54 6.65 27.43
CA LEU A 114 45.84 6.41 28.84
C LEU A 114 46.82 5.25 29.02
N ARG A 115 46.62 4.13 28.30
CA ARG A 115 47.54 2.99 28.32
C ARG A 115 48.93 3.38 27.84
N ALA A 116 49.02 4.14 26.75
CA ALA A 116 50.31 4.62 26.24
C ALA A 116 51.04 5.51 27.25
N LEU A 117 50.32 6.36 28.00
CA LEU A 117 50.91 7.18 29.06
C LEU A 117 51.39 6.30 30.24
N GLN A 118 50.57 5.35 30.68
CA GLN A 118 50.93 4.41 31.74
C GLN A 118 52.16 3.58 31.38
N GLU A 119 52.27 3.12 30.13
CA GLU A 119 53.40 2.33 29.67
C GLU A 119 54.70 3.15 29.68
N LYS A 120 54.65 4.40 29.22
CA LYS A 120 55.81 5.32 29.30
C LYS A 120 56.27 5.57 30.74
N LEU A 121 55.34 5.68 31.67
CA LEU A 121 55.68 5.84 33.09
C LEU A 121 56.33 4.58 33.66
N LYS A 122 55.78 3.39 33.36
CA LYS A 122 56.37 2.11 33.79
C LYS A 122 57.77 1.89 33.20
N GLU A 123 57.96 2.21 31.93
CA GLU A 123 59.28 2.13 31.28
C GLU A 123 60.29 3.06 31.96
N HIS A 124 59.87 4.27 32.32
CA HIS A 124 60.70 5.21 33.05
C HIS A 124 61.07 4.70 34.45
N GLU A 125 60.10 4.15 35.20
CA GLU A 125 60.35 3.54 36.51
C GLU A 125 61.34 2.36 36.42
N ARG A 126 61.17 1.48 35.43
CA ARG A 126 62.10 0.38 35.18
C ARG A 126 63.50 0.90 34.88
N HIS A 127 63.62 1.92 34.03
CA HIS A 127 64.92 2.50 33.70
C HIS A 127 65.61 3.12 34.92
N ILE A 128 64.87 3.82 35.79
CA ILE A 128 65.42 4.36 37.05
C ILE A 128 65.96 3.22 37.93
N GLU A 129 65.22 2.12 38.04
CA GLU A 129 65.63 0.97 38.84
C GLU A 129 66.88 0.29 38.26
N GLU A 130 66.94 0.10 36.94
CA GLU A 130 68.13 -0.39 36.24
C GLU A 130 69.36 0.49 36.52
N VAL A 131 69.24 1.81 36.40
CA VAL A 131 70.33 2.75 36.68
C VAL A 131 70.79 2.66 38.14
N ARG A 132 69.86 2.49 39.10
CA ARG A 132 70.21 2.30 40.52
C ARG A 132 70.97 0.98 40.74
N GLN A 133 70.51 -0.11 40.13
CA GLN A 133 71.16 -1.41 40.22
C GLN A 133 72.56 -1.37 39.61
N THR A 134 72.73 -0.80 38.41
CA THR A 134 74.04 -0.63 37.77
C THR A 134 74.98 0.20 38.65
N LYS A 135 74.50 1.31 39.22
CA LYS A 135 75.31 2.12 40.13
C LYS A 135 75.78 1.33 41.35
N ASN A 136 74.90 0.53 41.96
CA ASN A 136 75.25 -0.31 43.11
C ASN A 136 76.27 -1.40 42.74
N LEU A 137 76.10 -2.06 41.60
CA LEU A 137 77.04 -3.07 41.11
C LEU A 137 78.45 -2.47 40.91
N ASN A 138 78.53 -1.33 40.21
CA ASN A 138 79.81 -0.65 39.97
C ASN A 138 80.50 -0.23 41.29
N LEU A 139 79.73 0.19 42.30
CA LEU A 139 80.28 0.53 43.63
C LEU A 139 80.83 -0.71 44.35
N VAL A 140 80.16 -1.86 44.26
CA VAL A 140 80.64 -3.12 44.85
C VAL A 140 81.92 -3.59 44.17
N GLU A 141 81.98 -3.55 42.84
CA GLU A 141 83.18 -3.92 42.07
C GLU A 141 84.38 -3.03 42.44
N ALA A 142 84.20 -1.70 42.50
CA ALA A 142 85.25 -0.77 42.91
C ALA A 142 85.81 -1.07 44.31
N THR A 143 84.94 -1.42 45.28
CA THR A 143 85.40 -1.79 46.63
C THR A 143 86.13 -3.13 46.70
N GLN A 144 85.83 -4.06 45.78
CA GLN A 144 86.55 -5.34 45.71
C GLN A 144 87.94 -5.16 45.08
N GLU A 145 88.08 -4.36 44.03
CA GLU A 145 89.38 -4.07 43.40
C GLU A 145 90.36 -3.33 44.35
N GLU A 146 89.89 -2.37 45.16
CA GLU A 146 90.74 -1.71 46.17
C GLU A 146 91.21 -2.69 47.26
N SER A 147 90.39 -3.66 47.65
CA SER A 147 90.75 -4.67 48.66
C SER A 147 91.81 -5.67 48.16
N VAL A 148 91.77 -6.01 46.87
CA VAL A 148 92.73 -6.93 46.21
C VAL A 148 94.05 -6.22 45.89
N ALA A 149 94.03 -4.93 45.52
CA ALA A 149 95.25 -4.15 45.27
C ALA A 149 96.02 -3.80 46.56
N SER A 150 95.35 -3.76 47.72
CA SER A 150 95.98 -3.49 49.02
C SER A 150 96.63 -4.73 49.67
N SER A 151 96.42 -5.93 49.13
CA SER A 151 96.86 -7.20 49.74
C SER A 151 97.99 -7.92 48.99
N GLY A 152 98.55 -7.32 47.93
CA GLY A 152 99.79 -7.75 47.25
C GLY A 152 100.98 -6.85 47.57
#